data_AF-A0A498GC85-F1
#
_entry.id   AF-A0A498GC85-F1
#
_cell.length_a   1.000
_cell.length_b   1.000
_cell.length_c   1.000
_cell.angle_alpha   90.00
_cell.angle_beta   90.00
_cell.angle_gamma   90.00
#
_symmetry.space_group_name_H-M   'P 1'
#
loop_
_entity.id
_entity.type
_entity.pdbx_description
1 polymer ?
#
loop_
_entity_poly.entity_id
_entity_poly.type
_entity_poly.pdbx_seq_one_letter_code
_entity_poly.pdbx_strand_id
1 'polypeptide(L)'
;MRSINRASKMSVTDSDTRVGHCQKDDCDVYIGRGNGQRSMKDGEIGERGWIGNPFVPEKNARQAHHDAESITVVGSLEESVAKFAVAMKARLEADPEFRSAVAELAGQNLGCFCQRLDEDKPACHGEVVAHYAEQLA
;
A
#
# COMPACT_ATOMS: atom_id res chain seq x y z
N MET A 1 27.38 -1.09 -43.72
CA MET A 1 27.86 -1.65 -42.43
C MET A 1 27.91 -0.50 -41.44
N ARG A 2 27.20 -0.42 -40.32
CA ARG A 2 26.28 -1.30 -39.60
C ARG A 2 25.18 -0.44 -38.97
N SER A 3 23.99 -1.01 -38.91
CA SER A 3 22.83 -0.56 -38.17
C SER A 3 23.05 -0.46 -36.65
N ILE A 4 22.42 0.57 -36.07
CA ILE A 4 21.58 0.60 -34.86
C ILE A 4 22.19 0.14 -33.53
N ASN A 5 22.14 1.03 -32.52
CA ASN A 5 21.51 0.73 -31.24
C ASN A 5 20.88 2.01 -30.68
N ARG A 6 19.64 2.23 -31.14
CA ARG A 6 18.68 3.14 -30.52
C ARG A 6 18.33 2.49 -29.18
N ALA A 7 18.56 3.16 -28.06
CA ALA A 7 18.03 2.74 -26.77
C ALA A 7 16.53 2.52 -26.97
N SER A 8 16.09 1.26 -26.86
CA SER A 8 14.67 0.94 -26.87
C SER A 8 14.03 1.69 -25.72
N LYS A 9 13.23 2.69 -26.07
CA LYS A 9 12.32 3.38 -25.18
C LYS A 9 11.43 2.28 -24.60
N MET A 10 11.63 1.93 -23.33
CA MET A 10 10.68 1.10 -22.57
C MET A 10 9.31 1.73 -22.79
N SER A 11 8.45 1.01 -23.51
CA SER A 11 7.05 1.36 -23.64
C SER A 11 6.40 1.07 -22.30
N VAL A 12 6.26 2.12 -21.49
CA VAL A 12 5.39 2.11 -20.30
C VAL A 12 4.00 1.75 -20.82
N THR A 13 3.56 0.53 -20.54
CA THR A 13 2.15 0.17 -20.61
C THR A 13 1.43 0.97 -19.54
N ASP A 14 0.28 1.50 -19.89
CA ASP A 14 -0.52 2.49 -19.16
C ASP A 14 -1.21 1.91 -17.91
N SER A 15 -0.48 1.13 -17.11
CA SER A 15 -1.02 0.29 -16.04
C SER A 15 -0.03 0.16 -14.89
N ASP A 16 0.59 1.26 -14.47
CA ASP A 16 1.27 1.29 -13.18
C ASP A 16 0.20 1.25 -12.07
N THR A 17 0.43 0.47 -11.02
CA THR A 17 -0.38 0.50 -9.80
C THR A 17 -0.28 1.90 -9.18
N ARG A 18 -1.44 2.52 -8.91
CA ARG A 18 -1.51 3.90 -8.39
C ARG A 18 -2.25 3.95 -7.07
N VAL A 19 -1.97 4.97 -6.27
CA VAL A 19 -2.61 5.14 -4.95
C VAL A 19 -3.45 6.41 -4.92
N GLY A 20 -4.74 6.24 -4.68
CA GLY A 20 -5.74 7.31 -4.63
C GLY A 20 -6.48 7.38 -3.30
N HIS A 21 -7.36 8.38 -3.19
CA HIS A 21 -8.21 8.56 -2.02
C HIS A 21 -9.52 7.81 -2.23
N CYS A 22 -9.79 6.79 -1.41
CA CYS A 22 -10.93 5.87 -1.54
C CYS A 22 -12.34 6.50 -1.51
N GLN A 23 -12.47 7.78 -1.13
CA GLN A 23 -13.73 8.54 -1.18
C GLN A 23 -13.76 9.65 -2.22
N LYS A 24 -12.63 9.96 -2.87
CA LYS A 24 -12.49 11.15 -3.73
C LYS A 24 -12.03 10.80 -5.14
N ASP A 25 -11.43 9.63 -5.31
CA ASP A 25 -10.93 9.13 -6.58
C ASP A 25 -11.57 7.77 -6.87
N ASP A 26 -11.55 7.37 -8.13
CA ASP A 26 -12.01 6.05 -8.57
C ASP A 26 -10.91 5.02 -8.24
N CYS A 27 -11.24 4.07 -7.37
CA CYS A 27 -10.28 3.09 -6.85
C CYS A 27 -10.88 1.69 -6.95
N ASP A 28 -10.10 0.75 -7.46
CA ASP A 28 -10.50 -0.64 -7.65
C ASP A 28 -10.48 -1.42 -6.33
N VAL A 29 -9.44 -1.19 -5.50
CA VAL A 29 -9.20 -1.96 -4.26
C VAL A 29 -8.99 -1.05 -3.08
N TYR A 30 -9.74 -1.26 -2.00
CA TYR A 30 -9.52 -0.57 -0.74
C TYR A 30 -8.37 -1.22 0.08
N ILE A 31 -7.33 -0.46 0.38
CA ILE A 31 -6.12 -0.92 1.09
C ILE A 31 -5.94 -0.25 2.47
N GLY A 32 -6.93 0.51 2.93
CA GLY A 32 -6.92 1.09 4.28
C GLY A 32 -7.26 0.07 5.37
N ARG A 33 -7.29 0.52 6.63
CA ARG A 33 -7.72 -0.31 7.76
C ARG A 33 -9.22 -0.65 7.67
N GLY A 34 -9.57 -1.85 8.13
CA GLY A 34 -10.93 -2.35 8.20
C GLY A 34 -11.71 -1.82 9.41
N ASN A 35 -12.93 -2.35 9.58
CA ASN A 35 -13.72 -2.14 10.79
C ASN A 35 -12.93 -2.66 12.01
N GLY A 36 -13.05 -1.99 13.16
CA GLY A 36 -12.25 -2.34 14.34
C GLY A 36 -10.74 -2.08 14.19
N GLN A 37 -10.34 -1.26 13.22
CA GLN A 37 -8.94 -0.97 12.88
C GLN A 37 -8.13 -2.18 12.39
N ARG A 38 -8.81 -3.20 11.86
CA ARG A 38 -8.17 -4.37 11.25
C ARG A 38 -7.14 -3.96 10.19
N SER A 39 -6.02 -4.64 10.18
CA SER A 39 -4.79 -4.29 9.46
C SER A 39 -4.14 -5.54 8.88
N MET A 40 -2.94 -5.40 8.31
CA MET A 40 -2.12 -6.53 7.88
C MET A 40 -1.77 -7.52 9.01
N LYS A 41 -1.95 -7.15 10.29
CA LYS A 41 -1.68 -8.05 11.42
C LYS A 41 -2.77 -9.11 11.63
N ASP A 42 -4.01 -8.74 11.37
CA ASP A 42 -5.22 -9.45 11.83
C ASP A 42 -6.30 -9.54 10.73
N GLY A 43 -6.03 -9.00 9.54
CA GLY A 43 -6.89 -9.08 8.37
C GLY A 43 -6.71 -10.35 7.56
N GLU A 44 -7.83 -11.01 7.28
CA GLU A 44 -7.94 -12.12 6.34
C GLU A 44 -7.78 -11.61 4.90
N ILE A 45 -6.99 -12.31 4.08
CA ILE A 45 -6.68 -11.90 2.70
C ILE A 45 -7.98 -11.70 1.91
N GLY A 46 -8.07 -10.58 1.19
CA GLY A 46 -9.26 -10.19 0.43
C GLY A 46 -10.35 -9.48 1.24
N GLU A 47 -10.32 -9.54 2.58
CA GLU A 47 -11.27 -8.79 3.41
C GLU A 47 -10.82 -7.36 3.69
N ARG A 48 -11.75 -6.44 3.90
CA ARG A 48 -11.43 -5.04 4.23
C ARG A 48 -10.47 -4.97 5.43
N GLY A 49 -9.29 -4.38 5.22
CA GLY A 49 -8.25 -4.22 6.25
C GLY A 49 -7.05 -5.13 6.10
N TRP A 50 -7.09 -6.14 5.22
CA TRP A 50 -6.03 -7.15 5.08
C TRP A 50 -4.63 -6.64 4.72
N ILE A 51 -4.53 -5.43 4.17
CA ILE A 51 -3.27 -4.71 3.93
C ILE A 51 -3.24 -3.32 4.59
N GLY A 52 -4.15 -3.08 5.53
CA GLY A 52 -4.17 -1.83 6.29
C GLY A 52 -2.88 -1.67 7.11
N ASN A 53 -2.36 -0.44 7.18
CA ASN A 53 -1.15 -0.17 7.97
C ASN A 53 -1.44 -0.24 9.48
N PRO A 54 -0.79 -1.15 10.23
CA PRO A 54 -0.92 -1.26 11.68
C PRO A 54 -0.14 -0.18 12.44
N PHE A 55 0.79 0.53 11.80
CA PHE A 55 1.60 1.57 12.41
C PHE A 55 0.93 2.93 12.23
N VAL A 56 0.56 3.60 13.31
CA VAL A 56 -0.23 4.84 13.28
C VAL A 56 0.56 5.98 13.92
N PRO A 57 0.85 7.07 13.18
CA PRO A 57 1.52 8.23 13.77
C PRO A 57 0.72 8.81 14.95
N GLU A 58 1.40 9.24 16.02
CA GLU A 58 0.76 9.79 17.24
C GLU A 58 -0.32 10.85 16.96
N LYS A 59 -0.04 11.75 16.02
CA LYS A 59 -0.99 12.80 15.59
C LYS A 59 -2.32 12.24 15.06
N ASN A 60 -2.29 11.07 14.44
CA ASN A 60 -3.46 10.37 13.88
C ASN A 60 -4.08 9.40 14.90
N ALA A 61 -3.27 8.87 15.83
CA ALA A 61 -3.73 8.02 16.92
C ALA A 61 -4.58 8.79 17.94
N ARG A 62 -4.30 10.08 18.17
CA ARG A 62 -5.11 10.91 19.07
C ARG A 62 -6.50 11.29 18.54
N GLN A 63 -6.69 11.25 17.21
CA GLN A 63 -7.89 11.76 16.55
C GLN A 63 -8.96 10.71 16.31
N ALA A 64 -8.59 9.44 16.28
CA ALA A 64 -9.58 8.38 16.18
C ALA A 64 -9.69 7.68 17.54
N HIS A 65 -10.93 7.44 17.95
CA HIS A 65 -11.30 6.73 19.15
C HIS A 65 -10.91 5.24 19.00
N HIS A 66 -9.60 4.97 18.93
CA HIS A 66 -9.05 3.67 18.56
C HIS A 66 -9.13 2.72 19.74
N ASP A 67 -9.56 1.50 19.46
CA ASP A 67 -9.19 0.35 20.26
C ASP A 67 -7.67 0.15 20.08
N ALA A 68 -6.91 0.42 21.13
CA ALA A 68 -5.45 0.51 21.06
C ALA A 68 -4.77 -0.84 20.79
N GLU A 69 -5.48 -1.97 20.96
CA GLU A 69 -4.89 -3.30 20.84
C GLU A 69 -4.51 -3.66 19.39
N SER A 70 -5.25 -3.18 18.39
CA SER A 70 -5.02 -3.54 16.98
C SER A 70 -4.03 -2.62 16.24
N ILE A 71 -3.57 -1.54 16.89
CA ILE A 71 -2.64 -0.58 16.29
C ILE A 71 -1.34 -0.45 17.09
N THR A 72 -0.27 -0.01 16.42
CA THR A 72 0.99 0.36 17.05
C THR A 72 1.25 1.84 16.79
N VAL A 73 1.26 2.64 17.86
CA VAL A 73 1.51 4.07 17.74
C VAL A 73 3.01 4.33 17.49
N VAL A 74 3.33 5.23 16.57
CA VAL A 74 4.71 5.60 16.19
C VAL A 74 4.88 7.12 16.13
N GLY A 75 6.11 7.62 16.18
CA GLY A 75 6.38 9.05 16.36
C GLY A 75 6.13 9.89 15.09
N SER A 76 6.21 9.31 13.90
CA SER A 76 6.07 10.06 12.64
C SER A 76 5.43 9.25 11.51
N LEU A 77 5.02 9.96 10.44
CA LEU A 77 4.54 9.33 9.20
C LEU A 77 5.65 8.50 8.53
N GLU A 78 6.86 9.05 8.47
CA GLU A 78 8.03 8.37 7.91
C GLU A 78 8.33 7.06 8.65
N GLU A 79 8.32 7.10 9.99
CA GLU A 79 8.52 5.90 10.81
C GLU A 79 7.41 4.86 10.57
N SER A 80 6.16 5.32 10.45
CA SER A 80 5.00 4.48 10.12
C SER A 80 5.20 3.74 8.80
N VAL A 81 5.62 4.45 7.75
CA VAL A 81 5.82 3.87 6.41
C VAL A 81 7.02 2.93 6.40
N ALA A 82 8.13 3.31 7.05
CA ALA A 82 9.32 2.47 7.15
C ALA A 82 9.03 1.14 7.88
N LYS A 83 8.32 1.19 9.02
CA LYS A 83 7.91 -0.02 9.75
C LYS A 83 6.94 -0.87 8.95
N PHE A 84 6.02 -0.24 8.23
CA PHE A 84 5.11 -0.96 7.33
C PHE A 84 5.88 -1.71 6.23
N ALA A 85 6.84 -1.07 5.57
CA ALA A 85 7.66 -1.69 4.53
C ALA A 85 8.43 -2.92 5.05
N VAL A 86 9.03 -2.81 6.24
CA VAL A 86 9.71 -3.96 6.88
C VAL A 86 8.74 -5.10 7.16
N ALA A 87 7.57 -4.80 7.74
CA ALA A 87 6.55 -5.81 8.05
C ALA A 87 5.97 -6.47 6.79
N MET A 88 5.72 -5.69 5.74
CA MET A 88 5.19 -6.17 4.48
C MET A 88 6.20 -7.10 3.79
N LYS A 89 7.47 -6.69 3.70
CA LYS A 89 8.54 -7.54 3.17
C LYS A 89 8.63 -8.87 3.92
N ALA A 90 8.64 -8.82 5.25
CA ALA A 90 8.70 -10.03 6.07
C ALA A 90 7.50 -10.97 5.81
N ARG A 91 6.29 -10.43 5.67
CA ARG A 91 5.10 -11.24 5.35
C ARG A 91 5.16 -11.81 3.93
N LEU A 92 5.57 -11.02 2.93
CA LEU A 92 5.75 -11.48 1.55
C LEU A 92 6.77 -12.62 1.41
N GLU A 93 7.76 -12.69 2.30
CA GLU A 93 8.76 -13.76 2.34
C GLU A 93 8.26 -15.02 3.04
N ALA A 94 7.37 -14.88 4.03
CA ALA A 94 6.90 -15.98 4.87
C ALA A 94 5.57 -16.60 4.40
N ASP A 95 4.75 -15.85 3.67
CA ASP A 95 3.35 -16.20 3.34
C ASP A 95 3.14 -16.15 1.81
N PRO A 96 3.24 -17.31 1.12
CA PRO A 96 3.07 -17.39 -0.33
C PRO A 96 1.66 -16.99 -0.81
N GLU A 97 0.63 -17.21 0.00
CA GLU A 97 -0.75 -16.83 -0.33
C GLU A 97 -0.90 -15.31 -0.31
N PHE A 98 -0.38 -14.66 0.73
CA PHE A 98 -0.31 -13.20 0.80
C PHE A 98 0.51 -12.62 -0.35
N ARG A 99 1.66 -13.24 -0.68
CA ARG A 99 2.48 -12.82 -1.83
C ARG A 99 1.71 -12.88 -3.14
N SER A 100 0.96 -13.97 -3.39
CA SER A 100 0.13 -14.09 -4.60
C SER A 100 -0.95 -13.01 -4.63
N ALA A 101 -1.66 -12.79 -3.52
CA ALA A 101 -2.72 -11.80 -3.43
C ALA A 101 -2.20 -10.36 -3.63
N VAL A 102 -0.98 -10.05 -3.18
CA VAL A 102 -0.36 -8.73 -3.44
C VAL A 102 0.04 -8.58 -4.91
N ALA A 103 0.53 -9.63 -5.56
CA ALA A 103 0.87 -9.59 -6.99
C ALA A 103 -0.36 -9.29 -7.88
N GLU A 104 -1.53 -9.79 -7.50
CA GLU A 104 -2.79 -9.54 -8.21
C GLU A 104 -3.22 -8.06 -8.17
N LEU A 105 -2.64 -7.24 -7.30
CA LEU A 105 -2.92 -5.80 -7.22
C LEU A 105 -2.23 -4.99 -8.33
N ALA A 106 -1.33 -5.59 -9.10
CA ALA A 106 -0.59 -4.90 -10.15
C ALA A 106 -1.51 -4.27 -11.19
N GLY A 107 -1.21 -3.03 -11.57
CA GLY A 107 -2.02 -2.21 -12.48
C GLY A 107 -3.36 -1.70 -11.94
N GLN A 108 -3.69 -1.90 -10.66
CA GLN A 108 -4.93 -1.41 -10.06
C GLN A 108 -4.77 -0.04 -9.39
N ASN A 109 -5.88 0.70 -9.24
CA ASN A 109 -5.95 1.91 -8.43
C ASN A 109 -6.28 1.55 -6.97
N LEU A 110 -5.30 1.67 -6.08
CA LEU A 110 -5.41 1.34 -4.67
C LEU A 110 -5.95 2.53 -3.86
N GLY A 111 -7.08 2.34 -3.20
CA GLY A 111 -7.76 3.34 -2.38
C GLY A 111 -7.28 3.35 -0.93
N CYS A 112 -6.75 4.49 -0.48
CA CYS A 112 -6.46 4.78 0.93
C CYS A 112 -7.14 6.09 1.39
N PHE A 113 -6.86 6.55 2.61
CA PHE A 113 -7.35 7.86 3.10
C PHE A 113 -6.26 8.94 3.11
N CYS A 114 -5.03 8.63 2.67
CA CYS A 114 -3.86 9.47 2.92
C CYS A 114 -3.55 10.46 1.78
N GLN A 115 -3.78 10.06 0.53
CA GLN A 115 -3.43 10.84 -0.65
C GLN A 115 -4.49 10.68 -1.74
N ARG A 116 -4.52 11.63 -2.67
CA ARG A 116 -5.26 11.56 -3.92
C ARG A 116 -4.37 11.19 -5.11
N LEU A 117 -4.98 10.73 -6.20
CA LEU A 117 -4.27 10.37 -7.45
C LEU A 117 -3.50 11.53 -8.11
N ASP A 118 -3.87 12.77 -7.82
CA ASP A 118 -3.29 14.00 -8.35
C ASP A 118 -2.37 14.73 -7.36
N GLU A 119 -2.14 14.16 -6.17
CA GLU A 119 -1.33 14.76 -5.12
C GLU A 119 0.09 14.20 -5.08
N ASP A 120 1.08 15.09 -5.18
CA ASP A 120 2.48 14.78 -4.87
C ASP A 120 2.70 14.93 -3.36
N LYS A 121 2.36 13.88 -2.61
CA LYS A 121 2.47 13.82 -1.14
C LYS A 121 3.59 12.87 -0.71
N PRO A 122 4.13 13.03 0.52
CA PRO A 122 5.03 12.03 1.10
C PRO A 122 4.39 10.64 1.04
N ALA A 123 5.19 9.64 0.67
CA ALA A 123 4.73 8.26 0.51
C ALA A 123 3.86 7.81 1.70
N CYS A 124 2.69 7.25 1.40
CA CYS A 124 1.87 6.57 2.41
C CYS A 124 2.16 5.06 2.40
N HIS A 125 1.47 4.29 3.24
CA HIS A 125 1.64 2.82 3.21
C HIS A 125 1.18 2.22 1.88
N GLY A 126 0.23 2.86 1.18
CA GLY A 126 -0.26 2.42 -0.11
C GLY A 126 0.82 2.43 -1.19
N GLU A 127 1.76 3.38 -1.14
CA GLU A 127 2.89 3.42 -2.08
C GLU A 127 3.82 2.23 -1.92
N VAL A 128 3.98 1.74 -0.68
CA VAL A 128 4.71 0.51 -0.40
C VAL A 128 3.97 -0.69 -0.99
N VAL A 129 2.64 -0.73 -0.88
CA VAL A 129 1.83 -1.81 -1.48
C VAL A 129 1.94 -1.81 -3.00
N ALA A 130 1.78 -0.65 -3.63
CA ALA A 130 1.90 -0.48 -5.07
C ALA A 130 3.28 -0.91 -5.58
N HIS A 131 4.35 -0.48 -4.89
CA HIS A 131 5.71 -0.88 -5.21
C HIS A 131 5.90 -2.40 -5.23
N TYR A 132 5.40 -3.10 -4.20
CA TYR A 132 5.51 -4.55 -4.14
C TYR A 132 4.59 -5.25 -5.14
N ALA A 133 3.39 -4.75 -5.39
CA ALA A 133 2.50 -5.30 -6.42
C ALA A 133 3.20 -5.35 -7.79
N GLU A 134 3.80 -4.23 -8.20
CA GLU A 134 4.55 -4.12 -9.46
C GLU A 134 5.81 -5.00 -9.50
N GLN A 135 6.51 -5.14 -8.38
CA GLN A 135 7.70 -6.01 -8.33
C GLN A 135 7.37 -7.50 -8.41
N LEU A 136 6.14 -7.89 -8.10
CA LEU A 136 5.72 -9.29 -8.00
C LEU A 136 5.01 -9.80 -9.26
N ALA A 137 4.55 -8.90 -10.13
CA ALA A 137 3.83 -9.21 -11.37
C ALA A 137 4.71 -9.71 -12.52
#